data_AF-A0A2H0Z9K4-F1
#
_entry.id   AF-A0A2H0Z9K4-F1
#
_cell.length_a   1.000
_cell.length_b   1.000
_cell.length_c   1.000
_cell.angle_alpha   90.00
_cell.angle_beta   90.00
_cell.angle_gamma   90.00
#
_symmetry.space_group_name_H-M   'P 1'
#
loop_
_entity.id
_entity.type
_entity.pdbx_description
1 polymer ?
#
loop_
_entity_poly.entity_id
_entity_poly.type
_entity_poly.pdbx_seq_one_letter_code
_entity_poly.pdbx_strand_id
1 'polypeptide(L)'
;MLITILFSHMEKKHIADIIWSRLSAAPGSKPAGGNEKKVSELKKKVFISDWEARKLYNKEKNEIAVPSNAMLSPLSLDWIEYQNVRIVRN
;
A
#
# COMPACT_ATOMS: atom_id res chain seq x y z
N MET A 1 9.99 17.90 38.60
CA MET A 1 10.38 17.09 37.41
C MET A 1 9.98 15.63 37.58
N LEU A 2 8.69 15.32 37.78
CA LEU A 2 8.21 13.93 37.93
C LEU A 2 6.94 13.64 37.11
N ILE A 3 6.26 14.68 36.63
CA ILE A 3 5.04 14.57 35.83
C ILE A 3 5.34 14.26 34.36
N THR A 4 6.53 14.62 33.86
CA THR A 4 6.90 14.41 32.45
C THR A 4 7.21 12.95 32.10
N ILE A 5 7.60 12.13 33.07
CA ILE A 5 7.99 10.72 32.83
C ILE A 5 6.75 9.80 32.75
N LEU A 6 5.66 10.15 33.43
CA LEU A 6 4.42 9.35 33.40
C LEU A 6 3.66 9.45 32.07
N PHE A 7 3.83 10.56 31.32
CA PHE A 7 3.12 10.76 30.05
C PHE A 7 3.75 9.98 28.87
N SER A 8 5.05 9.68 28.94
CA SER A 8 5.78 9.06 27.82
C SER A 8 5.54 7.54 27.70
N HIS A 9 5.07 6.89 28.77
CA HIS A 9 4.83 5.43 28.77
C HIS A 9 3.40 5.04 28.33
N MET A 10 2.50 6.02 28.12
CA MET A 10 1.08 5.81 27.80
C MET A 10 0.76 5.84 26.30
N GLU A 11 1.67 6.29 25.43
CA GLU A 11 1.33 6.52 24.02
C GLU A 11 1.28 5.24 23.18
N LYS A 12 2.19 4.29 23.41
CA LYS A 12 2.32 3.12 22.52
C LYS A 12 1.23 2.07 22.73
N LYS A 13 0.81 1.84 23.99
CA LYS A 13 -0.24 0.87 24.33
C LYS A 13 -1.61 1.36 23.88
N HIS A 14 -1.92 2.64 24.12
CA HIS A 14 -3.19 3.23 23.67
C HIS A 14 -3.36 3.20 22.15
N ILE A 15 -2.30 3.47 21.38
CA ILE A 15 -2.39 3.40 19.92
C ILE A 15 -2.70 1.97 19.46
N ALA A 16 -2.05 0.96 20.06
CA ALA A 16 -2.32 -0.44 19.75
C ALA A 16 -3.77 -0.85 20.09
N ASP A 17 -4.27 -0.42 21.25
CA ASP A 17 -5.64 -0.70 21.68
C ASP A 17 -6.69 -0.03 20.78
N ILE A 18 -6.43 1.19 20.32
CA ILE A 18 -7.30 1.92 19.38
C ILE A 18 -7.31 1.23 18.01
N ILE A 19 -6.14 0.81 17.51
CA ILE A 19 -6.03 0.06 16.24
C ILE A 19 -6.79 -1.26 16.36
N TRP A 20 -6.59 -2.00 17.45
CA TRP A 20 -7.27 -3.27 17.71
C TRP A 20 -8.78 -3.09 17.78
N SER A 21 -9.25 -2.09 18.50
CA SER A 21 -10.68 -1.75 18.61
C SER A 21 -11.28 -1.44 17.23
N ARG A 22 -10.62 -0.65 16.38
CA ARG A 22 -11.13 -0.34 15.03
C ARG A 22 -11.10 -1.51 14.06
N LEU A 23 -10.07 -2.36 14.13
CA LEU A 23 -10.00 -3.58 13.31
C LEU A 23 -11.06 -4.60 13.74
N SER A 24 -11.27 -4.75 15.05
CA SER A 24 -12.26 -5.67 15.61
C SER A 24 -13.69 -5.21 15.39
N ALA A 25 -13.91 -3.89 15.32
CA ALA A 25 -15.22 -3.29 15.16
C ALA A 25 -15.70 -3.22 13.70
N ALA A 26 -14.94 -3.71 12.71
CA ALA A 26 -15.39 -3.72 11.31
C ALA A 26 -16.49 -4.78 11.10
N PRO A 27 -17.79 -4.41 11.02
CA PRO A 27 -18.87 -5.34 10.75
C PRO A 27 -19.06 -5.34 9.23
N GLY A 28 -18.33 -6.19 8.51
CA GLY A 28 -18.39 -6.11 7.05
C GLY A 28 -17.74 -7.22 6.24
N SER A 29 -16.92 -8.09 6.83
CA SER A 29 -16.31 -9.20 6.09
C SER A 29 -17.23 -10.41 6.00
N LYS A 30 -18.48 -10.23 5.53
CA LYS A 30 -19.18 -11.36 4.90
C LYS A 30 -18.57 -11.51 3.51
N PRO A 31 -17.99 -12.66 3.13
CA PRO A 31 -17.75 -12.90 1.72
C PRO A 31 -19.11 -12.79 1.02
N ALA A 32 -19.21 -11.91 0.04
CA ALA A 32 -20.41 -11.79 -0.77
C ALA A 32 -20.65 -13.16 -1.43
N GLY A 33 -21.60 -13.92 -0.90
CA GLY A 33 -22.15 -15.11 -1.52
C GLY A 33 -22.91 -14.68 -2.77
N GLY A 34 -22.15 -14.44 -3.84
CA GLY A 34 -22.64 -14.03 -5.15
C GLY A 34 -21.99 -14.93 -6.18
N ASN A 35 -22.68 -16.03 -6.50
CA ASN A 35 -22.51 -16.86 -7.70
C ASN A 35 -21.05 -17.08 -8.13
N GLU A 36 -20.46 -18.18 -7.65
CA GLU A 36 -19.09 -18.63 -7.93
C GLU A 36 -18.92 -18.97 -9.43
N LYS A 37 -18.93 -17.96 -10.30
CA LYS A 37 -18.25 -18.06 -11.59
C LYS A 37 -16.79 -18.24 -11.23
N LYS A 38 -16.28 -19.46 -11.40
CA LYS A 38 -14.89 -19.88 -11.27
C LYS A 38 -13.96 -18.71 -11.65
N VAL A 39 -13.56 -17.91 -10.65
CA VAL A 39 -12.67 -16.79 -10.85
C VAL A 39 -11.36 -17.46 -11.19
N SER A 40 -11.01 -17.45 -12.48
CA SER A 40 -9.68 -17.89 -12.93
C SER A 40 -8.68 -17.24 -11.99
N GLU A 41 -7.86 -18.06 -11.34
CA GLU A 41 -6.92 -17.66 -10.30
C GLU A 41 -6.40 -16.27 -10.62
N LEU A 42 -6.86 -15.27 -9.87
CA LEU A 42 -6.45 -13.88 -10.06
C LEU A 42 -4.94 -13.90 -9.81
N LYS A 43 -4.16 -13.98 -10.90
CA LYS A 43 -2.70 -13.85 -10.86
C LYS A 43 -2.45 -12.62 -10.03
N LYS A 44 -1.93 -12.82 -8.82
CA LYS A 44 -1.93 -11.82 -7.74
C LYS A 44 -1.38 -10.53 -8.33
N LYS A 45 -2.27 -9.55 -8.59
CA LYS A 45 -1.87 -8.29 -9.21
C LYS A 45 -0.97 -7.59 -8.21
N VAL A 46 0.27 -7.32 -8.59
CA VAL A 46 1.23 -6.69 -7.69
C VAL A 46 0.91 -5.20 -7.67
N PHE A 47 0.34 -4.71 -6.57
CA PHE A 47 0.14 -3.28 -6.41
C PHE A 47 1.47 -2.64 -6.00
N ILE A 48 1.91 -1.63 -6.74
CA ILE A 48 3.12 -0.86 -6.46
C ILE A 48 2.69 0.52 -5.96
N SER A 49 3.01 0.80 -4.71
CA SER A 49 2.80 2.10 -4.08
C SER A 49 3.77 3.16 -4.59
N ASP A 50 3.49 4.45 -4.34
CA ASP A 50 4.38 5.56 -4.70
C ASP A 50 5.79 5.41 -4.11
N TRP A 51 5.87 5.00 -2.86
CA TRP A 51 7.15 4.75 -2.21
C TRP A 51 7.97 3.65 -2.92
N GLU A 52 7.31 2.58 -3.35
CA GLU A 52 7.97 1.49 -4.08
C GLU A 52 8.36 1.91 -5.49
N ALA A 53 7.51 2.66 -6.20
CA ALA A 53 7.82 3.20 -7.52
C ALA A 53 9.06 4.12 -7.47
N ARG A 54 9.16 4.99 -6.45
CA ARG A 54 10.34 5.85 -6.23
C ARG A 54 11.61 5.06 -5.92
N LYS A 55 11.49 3.90 -5.26
CA LYS A 55 12.64 3.01 -5.03
C LYS A 55 13.10 2.27 -6.29
N LEU A 56 12.17 1.90 -7.15
CA LEU A 56 12.45 1.20 -8.41
C LEU A 56 12.97 2.13 -9.51
N TYR A 57 12.93 3.44 -9.29
CA TYR A 57 13.35 4.43 -10.25
C TYR A 57 14.87 4.42 -10.48
N ASN A 58 15.25 4.18 -11.73
CA ASN A 58 16.62 4.32 -12.20
C ASN A 58 16.86 5.73 -12.75
N LYS A 59 17.67 6.51 -12.03
CA LYS A 59 18.02 7.89 -12.38
C LYS A 59 18.86 8.01 -13.65
N GLU A 60 19.70 7.03 -13.96
CA GLU A 60 20.62 7.10 -15.11
C GLU A 60 19.87 6.90 -16.43
N LYS A 61 18.85 6.03 -16.40
CA LYS A 61 18.05 5.66 -17.58
C LYS A 61 16.70 6.36 -17.64
N ASN A 62 16.36 7.12 -16.60
CA ASN A 62 15.05 7.73 -16.41
C ASN A 62 13.90 6.72 -16.59
N GLU A 63 14.02 5.54 -15.97
CA GLU A 63 13.07 4.44 -16.15
C GLU A 63 12.69 3.73 -14.85
N ILE A 64 11.52 3.10 -14.83
CA ILE A 64 11.08 2.17 -13.78
C ILE A 64 10.75 0.83 -14.43
N ALA A 65 11.39 -0.24 -13.93
CA ALA A 65 11.03 -1.61 -14.26
C ALA A 65 9.90 -2.08 -13.34
N VAL A 66 8.75 -2.44 -13.92
CA VAL A 66 7.58 -2.97 -13.18
C VAL A 66 7.14 -4.31 -13.75
N PRO A 67 6.76 -5.29 -12.91
CA PRO A 67 6.20 -6.53 -13.39
C PRO A 67 4.99 -6.29 -14.31
N SER A 68 4.84 -7.10 -15.36
CA SER A 68 3.79 -6.97 -16.37
C SER A 68 2.37 -7.09 -15.80
N ASN A 69 2.23 -7.78 -14.66
CA ASN A 69 0.98 -7.93 -13.91
C ASN A 69 0.83 -6.91 -12.77
N ALA A 70 1.72 -5.92 -12.67
CA ALA A 70 1.66 -4.91 -11.62
C ALA A 70 0.70 -3.77 -11.97
N MET A 71 0.03 -3.25 -10.95
CA MET A 71 -0.73 -2.01 -11.02
C MET A 71 0.03 -0.94 -10.26
N LEU A 72 0.31 0.18 -10.93
CA LEU A 72 0.90 1.35 -10.30
C LEU A 72 -0.19 2.15 -9.58
N SER A 73 0.16 2.72 -8.42
CA SER A 73 -0.69 3.70 -7.75
C SER A 73 -0.94 4.92 -8.64
N PRO A 74 -2.17 5.49 -8.67
CA PRO A 74 -2.46 6.71 -9.42
C PRO A 74 -1.51 7.87 -9.12
N LEU A 75 -1.16 8.07 -7.84
CA LEU A 75 -0.20 9.10 -7.43
C LEU A 75 1.19 8.91 -8.04
N SER A 76 1.59 7.65 -8.28
CA SER A 76 2.85 7.34 -8.94
C SER A 76 2.79 7.65 -10.42
N LEU A 77 1.63 7.43 -11.07
CA LEU A 77 1.44 7.75 -12.48
C LEU A 77 1.57 9.24 -12.73
N ASP A 78 0.97 10.08 -11.87
CA ASP A 78 1.08 11.54 -11.97
C ASP A 78 2.54 11.99 -11.93
N TRP A 79 3.33 11.42 -11.01
CA TRP A 79 4.75 11.72 -10.90
C TRP A 79 5.57 11.20 -12.09
N ILE A 80 5.30 9.97 -12.55
CA ILE A 80 5.95 9.36 -13.71
C ILE A 80 5.72 10.21 -14.96
N GLU A 81 4.48 10.64 -15.19
CA GLU A 81 4.10 11.47 -16.32
C GLU A 81 4.77 12.85 -16.23
N TYR A 82 4.71 13.49 -15.06
CA TYR A 82 5.33 14.80 -14.83
C TYR A 82 6.85 14.81 -15.03
N GLN A 83 7.53 13.72 -14.65
CA GLN A 83 8.99 13.58 -14.80
C GLN A 83 9.40 12.90 -16.11
N ASN A 84 8.43 12.55 -16.97
CA ASN A 84 8.64 11.87 -18.24
C ASN A 84 9.47 10.58 -18.07
N VAL A 85 9.19 9.82 -17.00
CA VAL A 85 9.89 8.58 -16.65
C VAL A 85 9.33 7.44 -17.51
N ARG A 86 10.23 6.63 -18.08
CA ARG A 86 9.84 5.49 -18.92
C ARG A 86 9.42 4.29 -18.07
N ILE A 87 8.27 3.71 -18.36
CA ILE A 87 7.83 2.45 -17.73
C ILE A 87 8.29 1.28 -18.60
N VAL A 88 9.10 0.37 -18.04
CA VAL A 88 9.51 -0.88 -18.66
C VAL A 88 8.75 -2.01 -17.97
N ARG A 89 7.91 -2.73 -18.72
CA ARG A 89 7.17 -3.88 -18.19
C ARG A 89 7.91 -5.18 -18.49
N ASN A 90 8.22 -5.94 -17.45
CA ASN A 90 8.97 -7.20 -17.51
C ASN A 90 8.18 -8.41 -16.99
#